data_AF-A0A1M6FAJ9-F1
#
_entry.id   AF-A0A1M6FAJ9-F1
#
_cell.length_a   1.000
_cell.length_b   1.000
_cell.length_c   1.000
_cell.angle_alpha   90.00
_cell.angle_beta   90.00
_cell.angle_gamma   90.00
#
_symmetry.space_group_name_H-M   'P 1'
#
loop_
_entity.id
_entity.type
_entity.pdbx_description
1 polymer ?
#
loop_
_entity_poly.entity_id
_entity_poly.type
_entity_poly.pdbx_seq_one_letter_code
_entity_poly.pdbx_strand_id
1 'polypeptide(L)'
;MIKFFRKIRQNLLSEGKTGKYLKYAIGEIVLVVIGILIALQINNWNENKNNNAKIETLFEQVLQELEQDIKAIDGTIFYLNKKDSIAKLILESNYKINEVTGFQYGELTDFFKMSHNFSQSTNDYNSLMNAINIIPKKYNSILKNLTPLYTYNAEKVYEPMESLTNLNDDIKKNFMFNQPWYYDVLSKKPNKEAFAFVEQALFKNMVASYKERNIKYIESLIFLKSVSIISYAELHDAIFSEKPLPKFMPRHAIKISNDKLETYSGCYKTGRIDLDITIERKGNFLAFGDSGTAHLLLSINENGDFIAKINKTSIINFNFSKDDAGNVYSVKTIVNGQITSEFIKLKNCD
;
A
#
# COMPACT_ATOMS: atom_id res chain seq x y z
N MET A 1 1.63 -60.34 -1.67
CA MET A 1 2.83 -60.46 -2.53
C MET A 1 3.99 -61.23 -1.89
N ILE A 2 4.35 -60.98 -0.62
CA ILE A 2 5.52 -61.61 0.04
C ILE A 2 5.53 -63.15 0.01
N LYS A 3 4.37 -63.83 0.19
CA LYS A 3 4.31 -65.31 0.20
C LYS A 3 4.59 -65.96 -1.17
N PHE A 4 4.25 -65.28 -2.28
CA PHE A 4 4.41 -65.81 -3.64
C PHE A 4 5.88 -65.75 -4.09
N PHE A 5 6.51 -64.59 -3.92
CA PHE A 5 7.93 -64.40 -4.22
C PHE A 5 8.84 -65.23 -3.27
N ARG A 6 8.42 -65.44 -2.02
CA ARG A 6 9.11 -66.33 -1.07
C ARG A 6 9.17 -67.79 -1.55
N LYS A 7 8.06 -68.30 -2.13
CA LYS A 7 7.98 -69.69 -2.62
C LYS A 7 8.85 -69.91 -3.86
N ILE A 8 8.91 -68.92 -4.75
CA ILE A 8 9.80 -68.93 -5.93
C ILE A 8 11.27 -68.90 -5.51
N ARG A 9 11.63 -68.08 -4.51
CA ARG A 9 13.00 -68.01 -3.98
C ARG A 9 13.46 -69.32 -3.32
N GLN A 10 12.59 -69.96 -2.54
CA GLN A 10 12.88 -71.27 -1.93
C GLN A 10 13.11 -72.35 -2.99
N ASN A 11 12.27 -72.41 -4.03
CA ASN A 11 12.42 -73.37 -5.12
C ASN A 11 13.70 -73.16 -5.95
N LEU A 12 14.11 -71.90 -6.17
CA LEU A 12 15.34 -71.56 -6.92
C LEU A 12 16.62 -71.87 -6.14
N LEU A 13 16.58 -71.81 -4.80
CA LEU A 13 17.67 -72.21 -3.91
C LEU A 13 17.82 -73.74 -3.85
N SER A 14 16.70 -74.49 -3.80
CA SER A 14 16.73 -75.96 -3.77
C SER A 14 17.23 -76.60 -5.07
N GLU A 15 17.18 -75.88 -6.20
CA GLU A 15 17.68 -76.34 -7.50
C GLU A 15 19.15 -75.95 -7.78
N GLY A 16 19.88 -75.36 -6.82
CA GLY A 16 21.28 -74.96 -6.99
C GLY A 16 21.50 -73.74 -7.91
N LYS A 17 20.45 -73.00 -8.29
CA LYS A 17 20.47 -71.89 -9.26
C LYS A 17 20.73 -70.54 -8.57
N THR A 18 21.84 -70.42 -7.84
CA THR A 18 22.22 -69.21 -7.06
C THR A 18 22.24 -67.91 -7.88
N GLY A 19 22.72 -67.94 -9.13
CA GLY A 19 22.72 -66.77 -10.02
C GLY A 19 21.32 -66.28 -10.43
N LYS A 20 20.34 -67.19 -10.60
CA LYS A 20 18.94 -66.82 -10.84
C LYS A 20 18.31 -66.28 -9.56
N TYR A 21 18.56 -66.92 -8.43
CA TYR A 21 18.11 -66.45 -7.12
C TYR A 21 18.51 -65.00 -6.83
N LEU A 22 19.78 -64.63 -7.07
CA LEU A 22 20.27 -63.26 -6.88
C LEU A 22 19.57 -62.25 -7.80
N LYS A 23 19.35 -62.58 -9.08
CA LYS A 23 18.61 -61.71 -10.02
C LYS A 23 17.16 -61.46 -9.56
N TYR A 24 16.48 -62.50 -9.07
CA TYR A 24 15.10 -62.39 -8.55
C TYR A 24 15.05 -61.61 -7.22
N ALA A 25 16.02 -61.80 -6.32
CA ALA A 25 16.08 -61.06 -5.06
C ALA A 25 16.36 -59.55 -5.30
N ILE A 26 17.24 -59.22 -6.24
CA ILE A 26 17.50 -57.83 -6.66
C ILE A 26 16.24 -57.22 -7.28
N GLY A 27 15.55 -57.95 -8.16
CA GLY A 27 14.28 -57.49 -8.75
C GLY A 27 13.21 -57.18 -7.70
N GLU A 28 13.11 -57.99 -6.65
CA GLU A 28 12.16 -57.75 -5.55
C GLU A 28 12.53 -56.52 -4.72
N ILE A 29 13.82 -56.30 -4.44
CA ILE A 29 14.30 -55.09 -3.76
C ILE A 29 13.98 -53.85 -4.61
N VAL A 30 14.25 -53.89 -5.92
CA VAL A 30 13.93 -52.78 -6.83
C VAL A 30 12.42 -52.50 -6.87
N LEU A 31 11.58 -53.54 -6.93
CA LEU A 31 10.12 -53.38 -6.88
C LEU A 31 9.63 -52.76 -5.55
N VAL A 32 10.19 -53.19 -4.42
CA VAL A 32 9.88 -52.62 -3.10
C VAL A 32 10.32 -51.16 -3.01
N VAL A 33 11.53 -50.84 -3.49
CA VAL A 33 12.05 -49.47 -3.53
C VAL A 33 11.17 -48.57 -4.39
N ILE A 34 10.77 -49.02 -5.59
CA ILE A 34 9.81 -48.28 -6.44
C ILE A 34 8.48 -48.07 -5.71
N GLY A 35 7.96 -49.09 -5.01
CA GLY A 35 6.75 -48.98 -4.21
C GLY A 35 6.85 -47.93 -3.10
N ILE A 36 7.98 -47.91 -2.38
CA ILE A 36 8.25 -46.91 -1.33
C ILE A 36 8.37 -45.51 -1.94
N LEU A 37 9.09 -45.36 -3.06
CA LEU A 37 9.23 -44.08 -3.74
C LEU A 37 7.88 -43.53 -4.23
N ILE A 38 7.02 -44.37 -4.81
CA ILE A 38 5.67 -43.97 -5.21
C ILE A 38 4.83 -43.58 -3.98
N ALA A 39 4.89 -44.35 -2.89
CA ALA A 39 4.17 -44.02 -1.65
C ALA A 39 4.62 -42.67 -1.07
N LEU A 40 5.94 -42.43 -1.02
CA LEU A 40 6.52 -41.15 -0.60
C LEU A 40 6.11 -40.02 -1.54
N GLN A 41 6.11 -40.24 -2.85
CA GLN A 41 5.68 -39.23 -3.83
C GLN A 41 4.19 -38.86 -3.66
N ILE A 42 3.31 -39.84 -3.46
CA ILE A 42 1.87 -39.60 -3.23
C ILE A 42 1.68 -38.82 -1.92
N ASN A 43 2.39 -39.19 -0.85
CA ASN A 43 2.32 -38.48 0.42
C ASN A 43 2.77 -37.02 0.28
N ASN A 44 3.94 -36.80 -0.35
CA ASN A 44 4.47 -35.46 -0.59
C ASN A 44 3.54 -34.63 -1.50
N TRP A 45 2.91 -35.25 -2.50
CA TRP A 45 1.93 -34.58 -3.36
C TRP A 45 0.69 -34.13 -2.58
N ASN A 46 0.15 -34.99 -1.71
CA ASN A 46 -1.00 -34.66 -0.88
C ASN A 46 -0.67 -33.54 0.13
N GLU A 47 0.51 -33.59 0.75
CA GLU A 47 1.01 -32.54 1.63
C GLU A 47 1.17 -31.20 0.89
N ASN A 48 1.78 -31.20 -0.30
CA ASN A 48 1.91 -30.01 -1.13
C ASN A 48 0.56 -29.43 -1.54
N LYS A 49 -0.42 -30.28 -1.87
CA LYS A 49 -1.79 -29.84 -2.19
C LYS A 49 -2.44 -29.14 -1.00
N ASN A 50 -2.32 -29.71 0.21
CA ASN A 50 -2.88 -29.11 1.42
C ASN A 50 -2.18 -27.80 1.79
N ASN A 51 -0.85 -27.75 1.64
CA ASN A 51 -0.08 -26.53 1.86
C ASN A 51 -0.49 -25.42 0.88
N ASN A 52 -0.65 -25.74 -0.41
CA ASN A 52 -1.09 -24.77 -1.41
C ASN A 52 -2.47 -24.18 -1.08
N ALA A 53 -3.44 -25.02 -0.70
CA ALA A 53 -4.77 -24.54 -0.31
C ALA A 53 -4.73 -23.60 0.92
N LYS A 54 -3.91 -23.96 1.92
CA LYS A 54 -3.68 -23.11 3.11
C LYS A 54 -3.05 -21.77 2.72
N ILE A 55 -2.07 -21.79 1.84
CA ILE A 55 -1.36 -20.58 1.38
C ILE A 55 -2.29 -19.67 0.57
N GLU A 56 -3.10 -20.22 -0.33
CA GLU A 56 -4.13 -19.46 -1.06
C GLU A 56 -5.10 -18.78 -0.10
N THR A 57 -5.52 -19.48 0.96
CA THR A 57 -6.41 -18.92 1.99
C THR A 57 -5.74 -17.77 2.74
N LEU A 58 -4.49 -17.93 3.15
CA LEU A 58 -3.72 -16.88 3.85
C LEU A 58 -3.53 -15.64 2.96
N PHE A 59 -3.25 -15.83 1.67
CA PHE A 59 -3.12 -14.72 0.74
C PHE A 59 -4.46 -14.04 0.44
N GLU A 60 -5.57 -14.78 0.37
CA GLU A 60 -6.91 -14.18 0.24
C GLU A 60 -7.28 -13.33 1.46
N GLN A 61 -6.92 -13.78 2.66
CA GLN A 61 -7.10 -13.00 3.90
C GLN A 61 -6.28 -11.70 3.86
N VAL A 62 -5.00 -11.77 3.49
CA VAL A 62 -4.16 -10.57 3.31
C VAL A 62 -4.74 -9.61 2.28
N LEU A 63 -5.28 -10.10 1.15
CA LEU A 63 -5.96 -9.22 0.18
C LEU A 63 -7.18 -8.52 0.79
N GLN A 64 -7.99 -9.23 1.59
CA GLN A 64 -9.14 -8.64 2.27
C GLN A 64 -8.71 -7.59 3.30
N GLU A 65 -7.64 -7.85 4.05
CA GLU A 65 -7.04 -6.90 5.00
C GLU A 65 -6.58 -5.62 4.27
N LEU A 66 -5.82 -5.76 3.17
CA LEU A 66 -5.39 -4.65 2.33
C LEU A 66 -6.57 -3.84 1.77
N GLU A 67 -7.64 -4.50 1.33
CA GLU A 67 -8.85 -3.83 0.85
C GLU A 67 -9.52 -2.99 1.96
N GLN A 68 -9.60 -3.53 3.18
CA GLN A 68 -10.14 -2.81 4.33
C GLN A 68 -9.28 -1.60 4.70
N ASP A 69 -7.95 -1.78 4.74
CA ASP A 69 -7.00 -0.70 5.00
C ASP A 69 -7.12 0.42 3.97
N ILE A 70 -7.19 0.08 2.68
CA ILE A 70 -7.34 1.06 1.59
C ILE A 70 -8.65 1.86 1.77
N LYS A 71 -9.76 1.21 2.12
CA LYS A 71 -11.04 1.88 2.38
C LYS A 71 -10.98 2.78 3.61
N ALA A 72 -10.31 2.32 4.68
CA ALA A 72 -10.11 3.11 5.89
C ALA A 72 -9.29 4.36 5.61
N ILE A 73 -8.20 4.22 4.84
CA ILE A 73 -7.38 5.35 4.39
C ILE A 73 -8.22 6.33 3.58
N ASP A 74 -9.04 5.87 2.64
CA ASP A 74 -9.93 6.73 1.85
C ASP A 74 -10.93 7.51 2.72
N GLY A 75 -11.52 6.86 3.72
CA GLY A 75 -12.41 7.51 4.69
C GLY A 75 -11.70 8.61 5.49
N THR A 76 -10.49 8.32 5.97
CA THR A 76 -9.67 9.28 6.72
C THR A 76 -9.26 10.46 5.86
N ILE A 77 -8.73 10.22 4.65
CA ILE A 77 -8.36 11.28 3.69
C ILE A 77 -9.58 12.16 3.36
N PHE A 78 -10.77 11.57 3.19
CA PHE A 78 -11.98 12.33 2.92
C PHE A 78 -12.31 13.31 4.05
N TYR A 79 -12.21 12.88 5.31
CA TYR A 79 -12.44 13.74 6.47
C TYR A 79 -11.38 14.85 6.59
N LEU A 80 -10.10 14.51 6.44
CA LEU A 80 -8.99 15.48 6.51
C LEU A 80 -9.09 16.54 5.40
N ASN A 81 -9.53 16.18 4.20
CA ASN A 81 -9.77 17.14 3.11
C ASN A 81 -10.95 18.09 3.39
N LYS A 82 -11.98 17.63 4.09
CA LYS A 82 -13.07 18.53 4.54
C LYS A 82 -12.53 19.57 5.52
N LYS A 83 -11.69 19.15 6.47
CA LYS A 83 -11.04 20.05 7.41
C LYS A 83 -10.11 21.04 6.70
N ASP A 84 -9.34 20.59 5.71
CA ASP A 84 -8.49 21.46 4.91
C ASP A 84 -9.29 22.55 4.18
N SER A 85 -10.45 22.19 3.63
CA SER A 85 -11.36 23.12 2.95
C SER A 85 -11.89 24.18 3.92
N ILE A 86 -12.30 23.78 5.13
CA ILE A 86 -12.76 24.69 6.18
C ILE A 86 -11.61 25.60 6.63
N ALA A 87 -10.40 25.04 6.84
CA ALA A 87 -9.21 25.82 7.21
C ALA A 87 -8.92 26.92 6.20
N LYS A 88 -9.04 26.62 4.90
CA LYS A 88 -8.85 27.60 3.83
C LYS A 88 -9.87 28.75 3.92
N LEU A 89 -11.14 28.45 4.14
CA LEU A 89 -12.18 29.47 4.30
C LEU A 89 -11.91 30.41 5.48
N ILE A 90 -11.48 29.86 6.62
CA ILE A 90 -11.13 30.63 7.82
C ILE A 90 -9.93 31.54 7.55
N LEU A 91 -8.87 31.00 6.93
CA LEU A 91 -7.62 31.74 6.69
C LEU A 91 -7.78 32.87 5.65
N GLU A 92 -8.66 32.68 4.66
CA GLU A 92 -8.95 33.70 3.64
C GLU A 92 -9.93 34.78 4.11
N SER A 93 -10.38 34.74 5.38
CA SER A 93 -11.40 35.65 5.93
C SER A 93 -12.72 35.65 5.13
N ASN A 94 -12.96 34.60 4.34
CA ASN A 94 -14.22 34.36 3.63
C ASN A 94 -15.26 33.68 4.51
N TYR A 95 -14.91 33.37 5.76
CA TYR A 95 -15.76 32.67 6.70
C TYR A 95 -16.30 33.59 7.79
N LYS A 96 -17.44 34.24 7.52
CA LYS A 96 -18.10 35.10 8.51
C LYS A 96 -19.00 34.27 9.42
N ILE A 97 -18.57 34.10 10.67
CA ILE A 97 -19.38 33.48 11.72
C ILE A 97 -20.09 34.59 12.49
N ASN A 98 -21.40 34.49 12.65
CA ASN A 98 -22.16 35.35 13.55
C ASN A 98 -23.17 34.55 14.37
N GLU A 99 -23.84 35.21 15.31
CA GLU A 99 -24.84 34.60 16.21
C GLU A 99 -25.98 33.90 15.46
N VAL A 100 -26.25 34.30 14.20
CA VAL A 100 -27.33 33.75 13.36
C VAL A 100 -26.88 32.49 12.61
N THR A 101 -25.65 32.47 12.08
CA THR A 101 -25.11 31.31 11.35
C THR A 101 -24.52 30.26 12.29
N GLY A 102 -24.08 30.68 13.48
CA GLY A 102 -23.43 29.83 14.48
C GLY A 102 -22.11 29.22 14.00
N PHE A 103 -21.51 28.38 14.86
CA PHE A 103 -20.36 27.55 14.50
C PHE A 103 -20.81 26.34 13.67
N GLN A 104 -21.06 26.53 12.37
CA GLN A 104 -21.58 25.46 11.50
C GLN A 104 -20.69 24.21 11.48
N TYR A 105 -19.39 24.36 11.73
CA TYR A 105 -18.42 23.27 11.73
C TYR A 105 -17.70 23.07 13.07
N GLY A 106 -18.18 23.71 14.14
CA GLY A 106 -17.57 23.62 15.48
C GLY A 106 -16.15 24.19 15.52
N GLU A 107 -15.93 25.30 14.83
CA GLU A 107 -14.66 25.94 14.49
C GLU A 107 -13.75 26.15 15.70
N LEU A 108 -14.32 26.42 16.88
CA LEU A 108 -13.56 26.65 18.09
C LEU A 108 -13.00 25.39 18.74
N THR A 109 -13.62 24.21 18.59
CA THR A 109 -13.19 23.02 19.34
C THR A 109 -13.24 21.76 18.49
N ASP A 110 -14.39 21.45 17.91
CA ASP A 110 -14.60 20.27 17.07
C ASP A 110 -13.84 20.35 15.74
N PHE A 111 -13.47 21.54 15.27
CA PHE A 111 -12.62 21.71 14.11
C PHE A 111 -11.29 20.96 14.27
N PHE A 112 -10.59 21.16 15.39
CA PHE A 112 -9.29 20.54 15.65
C PHE A 112 -9.39 19.06 16.04
N LYS A 113 -10.58 18.57 16.41
CA LYS A 113 -10.78 17.19 16.85
C LYS A 113 -10.48 16.18 15.73
N MET A 114 -9.56 15.26 16.02
CA MET A 114 -9.42 14.01 15.29
C MET A 114 -10.54 13.05 15.68
N SER A 115 -11.34 12.66 14.70
CA SER A 115 -12.44 11.69 14.86
C SER A 115 -12.21 10.38 14.11
N HIS A 116 -11.16 10.33 13.28
CA HIS A 116 -10.83 9.19 12.42
C HIS A 116 -9.31 9.02 12.44
N ASN A 117 -8.84 8.07 13.24
CA ASN A 117 -7.44 7.68 13.28
C ASN A 117 -7.28 6.45 12.38
N PHE A 118 -6.33 6.51 11.45
CA PHE A 118 -5.95 5.32 10.72
C PHE A 118 -5.23 4.34 11.66
N SER A 119 -5.61 3.08 11.61
CA SER A 119 -4.92 1.97 12.26
C SER A 119 -4.86 0.84 11.24
N GLN A 120 -3.66 0.33 11.00
CA GLN A 120 -3.48 -0.83 10.14
C GLN A 120 -3.78 -2.11 10.92
N SER A 121 -4.48 -3.07 10.30
CA SER A 121 -4.51 -4.45 10.80
C SER A 121 -3.26 -5.19 10.35
N THR A 122 -2.70 -6.05 11.20
CA THR A 122 -1.53 -6.88 10.85
C THR A 122 -1.78 -8.37 11.10
N ASN A 123 -3.02 -8.75 11.42
CA ASN A 123 -3.34 -10.09 11.89
C ASN A 123 -3.17 -11.14 10.79
N ASP A 124 -3.63 -10.82 9.58
CA ASP A 124 -3.59 -11.74 8.45
C ASP A 124 -2.17 -11.81 7.88
N TYR A 125 -1.47 -10.67 7.81
CA TYR A 125 -0.04 -10.64 7.52
C TYR A 125 0.78 -11.49 8.50
N ASN A 126 0.56 -11.36 9.81
CA ASN A 126 1.26 -12.16 10.82
C ASN A 126 0.98 -13.65 10.65
N SER A 127 -0.27 -14.01 10.32
CA SER A 127 -0.66 -15.39 10.03
C SER A 127 0.06 -15.95 8.80
N LEU A 128 0.23 -15.13 7.75
CA LEU A 128 1.03 -15.47 6.57
C LEU A 128 2.51 -15.67 6.93
N MET A 129 3.10 -14.75 7.70
CA MET A 129 4.51 -14.84 8.11
C MET A 129 4.78 -16.04 9.03
N ASN A 130 3.83 -16.41 9.88
CA ASN A 130 3.93 -17.63 10.70
C ASN A 130 3.96 -18.91 9.86
N ALA A 131 3.47 -18.86 8.62
CA ALA A 131 3.50 -19.96 7.66
C ALA A 131 4.63 -19.85 6.63
N ILE A 132 5.61 -18.95 6.82
CA ILE A 132 6.68 -18.67 5.84
C ILE A 132 7.44 -19.92 5.36
N ASN A 133 7.58 -20.93 6.23
CA ASN A 133 8.29 -22.16 5.93
C ASN A 133 7.60 -23.05 4.88
N ILE A 134 6.28 -22.91 4.71
CA ILE A 134 5.54 -23.65 3.68
C ILE A 134 5.31 -22.83 2.40
N ILE A 135 5.59 -21.52 2.42
CA ILE A 135 5.38 -20.64 1.26
C ILE A 135 6.42 -20.97 0.16
N PRO A 136 5.99 -21.29 -1.08
CA PRO A 136 6.89 -21.51 -2.19
C PRO A 136 7.78 -20.29 -2.50
N LYS A 137 9.06 -20.55 -2.80
CA LYS A 137 10.05 -19.52 -3.17
C LYS A 137 9.62 -18.60 -4.32
N LYS A 138 8.72 -19.05 -5.19
CA LYS A 138 8.16 -18.23 -6.28
C LYS A 138 7.45 -16.97 -5.78
N TYR A 139 7.03 -16.92 -4.51
CA TYR A 139 6.38 -15.76 -3.90
C TYR A 139 7.35 -14.82 -3.16
N ASN A 140 8.65 -15.12 -3.11
CA ASN A 140 9.63 -14.30 -2.38
C ASN A 140 9.68 -12.83 -2.83
N SER A 141 9.49 -12.57 -4.13
CA SER A 141 9.43 -11.20 -4.67
C SER A 141 8.24 -10.41 -4.11
N ILE A 142 7.07 -11.04 -4.03
CA ILE A 142 5.85 -10.43 -3.48
C ILE A 142 6.06 -10.14 -2.01
N LEU A 143 6.59 -11.11 -1.25
CA LEU A 143 6.85 -10.93 0.18
C LEU A 143 7.85 -9.79 0.44
N LYS A 144 8.87 -9.64 -0.41
CA LYS A 144 9.84 -8.53 -0.31
C LYS A 144 9.15 -7.16 -0.40
N ASN A 145 8.09 -7.04 -1.18
CA ASN A 145 7.33 -5.78 -1.32
C ASN A 145 6.24 -5.64 -0.25
N LEU A 146 5.62 -6.76 0.16
CA LEU A 146 4.58 -6.79 1.19
C LEU A 146 5.14 -6.50 2.59
N THR A 147 6.30 -7.06 2.96
CA THR A 147 6.87 -6.91 4.32
C THR A 147 7.12 -5.45 4.73
N PRO A 148 7.71 -4.58 3.89
CA PRO A 148 7.82 -3.14 4.19
C PRO A 148 6.51 -2.46 4.56
N LEU A 149 5.40 -2.86 3.93
CA LEU A 149 4.08 -2.29 4.16
C LEU A 149 3.67 -2.41 5.63
N TYR A 150 3.88 -3.59 6.20
CA TYR A 150 3.46 -3.95 7.55
C TYR A 150 4.54 -3.72 8.62
N THR A 151 5.80 -3.51 8.23
CA THR A 151 6.91 -3.35 9.21
C THR A 151 7.28 -1.89 9.47
N TYR A 152 7.33 -1.03 8.45
CA TYR A 152 7.78 0.37 8.65
C TYR A 152 7.02 1.41 7.83
N ASN A 153 6.32 1.05 6.75
CA ASN A 153 5.58 2.05 5.96
C ASN A 153 4.38 2.61 6.72
N ALA A 154 3.67 1.79 7.51
CA ALA A 154 2.59 2.27 8.36
C ALA A 154 3.09 3.18 9.49
N GLU A 155 4.31 2.98 10.00
CA GLU A 155 4.89 3.85 11.03
C GLU A 155 5.04 5.30 10.54
N LYS A 156 5.34 5.49 9.24
CA LYS A 156 5.39 6.82 8.59
C LYS A 156 4.05 7.55 8.61
N VAL A 157 2.95 6.85 8.85
CA VAL A 157 1.60 7.44 8.99
C VAL A 157 1.33 7.84 10.44
N TYR A 158 1.88 7.11 11.41
CA TYR A 158 1.62 7.35 12.82
C TYR A 158 2.28 8.62 13.37
N GLU A 159 3.49 8.97 12.93
CA GLU A 159 4.16 10.20 13.41
C GLU A 159 3.38 11.49 13.01
N PRO A 160 2.99 11.72 11.75
CA PRO A 160 2.14 12.87 11.41
C PRO A 160 0.77 12.86 12.11
N MET A 161 0.19 11.68 12.31
CA MET A 161 -1.07 11.50 13.03
C MET A 161 -0.96 11.93 14.49
N GLU A 162 0.08 11.47 15.19
CA GLU A 162 0.37 11.83 16.58
C GLU A 162 0.67 13.33 16.70
N SER A 163 1.47 13.88 15.77
CA SER A 163 1.75 15.30 15.70
C SER A 163 0.48 16.15 15.58
N LEU A 164 -0.50 15.72 14.78
CA LEU A 164 -1.79 16.39 14.65
C LEU A 164 -2.65 16.24 15.93
N THR A 165 -2.62 15.06 16.56
CA THR A 165 -3.32 14.77 17.82
C THR A 165 -2.82 15.66 18.95
N ASN A 166 -1.50 15.74 19.12
CA ASN A 166 -0.83 16.54 20.14
C ASN A 166 -1.16 18.03 19.96
N LEU A 167 -1.13 18.54 18.73
CA LEU A 167 -1.53 19.92 18.45
C LEU A 167 -2.98 20.18 18.87
N ASN A 168 -3.91 19.29 18.55
CA ASN A 168 -5.30 19.41 18.97
C ASN A 168 -5.43 19.48 20.50
N ASP A 169 -4.68 18.65 21.22
CA ASP A 169 -4.75 18.62 22.68
C ASP A 169 -4.15 19.87 23.31
N ASP A 170 -3.07 20.40 22.75
CA ASP A 170 -2.47 21.66 23.19
C ASP A 170 -3.37 22.86 22.91
N ILE A 171 -4.03 22.90 21.76
CA ILE A 171 -5.04 23.92 21.43
C ILE A 171 -6.20 23.86 22.41
N LYS A 172 -6.73 22.67 22.70
CA LYS A 172 -7.82 22.48 23.68
C LYS A 172 -7.40 22.93 25.08
N LYS A 173 -6.20 22.57 25.53
CA LYS A 173 -5.66 23.05 26.82
C LYS A 173 -5.54 24.57 26.83
N ASN A 174 -5.06 25.17 25.75
CA ASN A 174 -4.96 26.63 25.64
C ASN A 174 -6.33 27.29 25.77
N PHE A 175 -7.35 26.78 25.06
CA PHE A 175 -8.71 27.31 25.18
C PHE A 175 -9.26 27.14 26.59
N MET A 176 -9.08 25.97 27.19
CA MET A 176 -9.57 25.67 28.52
C MET A 176 -9.00 26.59 29.60
N PHE A 177 -7.71 26.92 29.54
CA PHE A 177 -7.05 27.69 30.59
C PHE A 177 -6.99 29.19 30.32
N ASN A 178 -7.08 29.63 29.05
CA ASN A 178 -6.82 31.02 28.69
C ASN A 178 -8.01 31.74 28.04
N GLN A 179 -9.12 31.05 27.76
CA GLN A 179 -10.28 31.66 27.10
C GLN A 179 -11.51 31.67 28.03
N PRO A 180 -12.02 32.84 28.44
CA PRO A 180 -13.13 32.93 29.39
C PRO A 180 -14.44 32.34 28.82
N TRP A 181 -14.59 32.35 27.49
CA TRP A 181 -15.76 31.82 26.79
C TRP A 181 -15.74 30.30 26.60
N TYR A 182 -14.70 29.58 27.01
CA TYR A 182 -14.55 28.15 26.70
C TYR A 182 -15.70 27.29 27.27
N TYR A 183 -16.15 27.58 28.50
CA TYR A 183 -17.29 26.90 29.13
C TYR A 183 -18.59 27.10 28.35
N ASP A 184 -18.81 28.29 27.80
CA ASP A 184 -20.00 28.62 27.02
C ASP A 184 -20.06 27.80 25.73
N VAL A 185 -18.92 27.61 25.07
CA VAL A 185 -18.78 26.75 23.88
C VAL A 185 -19.08 25.28 24.22
N LEU A 186 -18.51 24.75 25.31
CA LEU A 186 -18.81 23.38 25.75
C LEU A 186 -20.28 23.19 26.11
N SER A 187 -20.91 24.22 26.68
CA SER A 187 -22.34 24.24 27.02
C SER A 187 -23.26 24.49 25.81
N LYS A 188 -22.70 24.53 24.58
CA LYS A 188 -23.40 24.81 23.32
C LYS A 188 -24.14 26.16 23.31
N LYS A 189 -23.60 27.16 24.01
CA LYS A 189 -24.14 28.52 24.11
C LYS A 189 -23.03 29.58 23.94
N PRO A 190 -22.30 29.58 22.82
CA PRO A 190 -21.19 30.51 22.63
C PRO A 190 -21.63 31.98 22.72
N ASN A 191 -20.81 32.79 23.39
CA ASN A 191 -21.05 34.22 23.56
C ASN A 191 -20.33 35.04 22.45
N LYS A 192 -20.53 36.37 22.45
CA LYS A 192 -19.93 37.30 21.46
C LYS A 192 -18.40 37.22 21.38
N GLU A 193 -17.73 37.01 22.51
CA GLU A 193 -16.27 36.90 22.56
C GLU A 193 -15.79 35.64 21.83
N ALA A 194 -16.49 34.52 22.02
CA ALA A 194 -16.22 33.27 21.29
C ALA A 194 -16.32 33.47 19.77
N PHE A 195 -17.35 34.17 19.30
CA PHE A 195 -17.51 34.48 17.87
C PHE A 195 -16.41 35.39 17.35
N ALA A 196 -16.06 36.45 18.09
CA ALA A 196 -15.00 37.37 17.72
C ALA A 196 -13.61 36.71 17.69
N PHE A 197 -13.39 35.65 18.49
CA PHE A 197 -12.12 34.97 18.59
C PHE A 197 -11.66 34.35 17.26
N VAL A 198 -12.58 33.85 16.43
CA VAL A 198 -12.25 33.23 15.14
C VAL A 198 -11.56 34.19 14.17
N GLU A 199 -11.81 35.50 14.29
CA GLU A 199 -11.17 36.51 13.46
C GLU A 199 -9.79 36.94 13.97
N GLN A 200 -9.43 36.56 15.19
CA GLN A 200 -8.15 36.94 15.79
C GLN A 200 -6.98 36.21 15.14
N ALA A 201 -5.83 36.90 15.08
CA ALA A 201 -4.59 36.34 14.54
C ALA A 201 -4.18 35.05 15.27
N LEU A 202 -4.42 34.96 16.58
CA LEU A 202 -4.10 33.76 17.36
C LEU A 202 -4.86 32.52 16.86
N PHE A 203 -6.16 32.63 16.63
CA PHE A 203 -6.96 31.53 16.08
C PHE A 203 -6.52 31.17 14.66
N LYS A 204 -6.26 32.16 13.80
CA LYS A 204 -5.74 31.94 12.45
C LYS A 204 -4.38 31.23 12.47
N ASN A 205 -3.51 31.53 13.42
CA ASN A 205 -2.24 30.80 13.62
C ASN A 205 -2.46 29.33 14.01
N MET A 206 -3.43 29.05 14.88
CA MET A 206 -3.80 27.68 15.26
C MET A 206 -4.34 26.90 14.06
N VAL A 207 -5.22 27.51 13.26
CA VAL A 207 -5.78 26.90 12.05
C VAL A 207 -4.70 26.67 10.98
N ALA A 208 -3.79 27.61 10.79
CA ALA A 208 -2.66 27.44 9.87
C ALA A 208 -1.75 26.28 10.31
N SER A 209 -1.43 26.19 11.60
CA SER A 209 -0.62 25.11 12.17
C SER A 209 -1.31 23.74 12.01
N TYR A 210 -2.62 23.68 12.24
CA TYR A 210 -3.42 22.48 12.02
C TYR A 210 -3.41 22.07 10.54
N LYS A 211 -3.63 23.03 9.63
CA LYS A 211 -3.62 22.81 8.18
C LYS A 211 -2.28 22.21 7.72
N GLU A 212 -1.16 22.74 8.19
CA GLU A 212 0.17 22.23 7.83
C GLU A 212 0.36 20.76 8.27
N ARG A 213 0.04 20.43 9.53
CA ARG A 213 0.14 19.04 10.04
C ARG A 213 -0.85 18.10 9.36
N ASN A 214 -2.05 18.59 9.07
CA ASN A 214 -3.09 17.85 8.34
C ASN A 214 -2.64 17.48 6.93
N ILE A 215 -1.95 18.37 6.22
CA ILE A 215 -1.37 18.10 4.89
C ILE A 215 -0.33 16.96 4.99
N LYS A 216 0.60 17.05 5.95
CA LYS A 216 1.62 16.00 6.17
C LYS A 216 0.98 14.63 6.46
N TYR A 217 -0.11 14.61 7.22
CA TYR A 217 -0.85 13.36 7.49
C TYR A 217 -1.58 12.82 6.27
N ILE A 218 -2.19 13.69 5.45
CA ILE A 218 -2.80 13.28 4.17
C ILE A 218 -1.74 12.68 3.23
N GLU A 219 -0.56 13.31 3.14
CA GLU A 219 0.55 12.85 2.28
C GLU A 219 1.03 11.45 2.69
N SER A 220 1.24 11.21 3.99
CA SER A 220 1.66 9.88 4.47
C SER A 220 0.59 8.80 4.24
N LEU A 221 -0.70 9.14 4.40
CA LEU A 221 -1.81 8.24 4.08
C LEU A 221 -1.86 7.89 2.58
N ILE A 222 -1.62 8.86 1.70
CA ILE A 222 -1.62 8.65 0.25
C ILE A 222 -0.43 7.79 -0.19
N PHE A 223 0.72 7.98 0.43
CA PHE A 223 1.84 7.06 0.29
C PHE A 223 1.44 5.64 0.68
N LEU A 224 0.93 5.45 1.91
CA LEU A 224 0.55 4.12 2.40
C LEU A 224 -0.47 3.46 1.47
N LYS A 225 -1.50 4.20 1.04
CA LYS A 225 -2.50 3.73 0.08
C LYS A 225 -1.87 3.26 -1.23
N SER A 226 -0.91 4.03 -1.76
CA SER A 226 -0.24 3.70 -3.03
C SER A 226 0.50 2.36 -2.92
N VAL A 227 1.25 2.16 -1.83
CA VAL A 227 1.95 0.90 -1.59
C VAL A 227 0.98 -0.25 -1.35
N SER A 228 -0.10 -0.04 -0.58
CA SER A 228 -1.13 -1.07 -0.38
C SER A 228 -1.78 -1.50 -1.69
N ILE A 229 -2.08 -0.57 -2.60
CA ILE A 229 -2.63 -0.88 -3.94
C ILE A 229 -1.64 -1.69 -4.76
N ILE A 230 -0.35 -1.32 -4.73
CA ILE A 230 0.71 -2.03 -5.44
C ILE A 230 0.84 -3.46 -4.89
N SER A 231 0.96 -3.61 -3.56
CA SER A 231 1.05 -4.92 -2.91
C SER A 231 -0.19 -5.78 -3.18
N TYR A 232 -1.38 -5.18 -3.16
CA TYR A 232 -2.63 -5.87 -3.52
C TYR A 232 -2.56 -6.40 -4.95
N ALA A 233 -2.16 -5.55 -5.92
CA ALA A 233 -2.08 -5.94 -7.31
C ALA A 233 -1.07 -7.06 -7.56
N GLU A 234 0.15 -6.94 -7.03
CA GLU A 234 1.19 -7.96 -7.21
C GLU A 234 0.76 -9.30 -6.63
N LEU A 235 0.11 -9.27 -5.46
CA LEU A 235 -0.39 -10.46 -4.81
C LEU A 235 -1.56 -11.09 -5.58
N HIS A 236 -2.51 -10.26 -6.02
CA HIS A 236 -3.65 -10.68 -6.83
C HIS A 236 -3.20 -11.28 -8.16
N ASP A 237 -2.29 -10.65 -8.89
CA ASP A 237 -1.81 -11.13 -10.19
C ASP A 237 -1.03 -12.45 -10.08
N ALA A 238 -0.34 -12.67 -8.96
CA ALA A 238 0.44 -13.89 -8.77
C ALA A 238 -0.40 -15.12 -8.40
N ILE A 239 -1.60 -14.94 -7.85
CA ILE A 239 -2.39 -16.02 -7.23
C ILE A 239 -3.79 -16.11 -7.84
N PHE A 240 -4.39 -14.98 -8.17
CA PHE A 240 -5.79 -14.84 -8.54
C PHE A 240 -5.96 -14.09 -9.87
N SER A 241 -4.99 -14.17 -10.80
CA SER A 241 -5.01 -13.44 -12.08
C SER A 241 -6.25 -13.66 -12.93
N GLU A 242 -6.95 -14.78 -12.75
CA GLU A 242 -8.22 -15.07 -13.44
C GLU A 242 -9.43 -14.32 -12.83
N LYS A 243 -9.32 -13.85 -11.58
CA LYS A 243 -10.38 -13.08 -10.92
C LYS A 243 -10.33 -11.61 -11.38
N PRO A 244 -11.46 -10.93 -11.51
CA PRO A 244 -11.46 -9.50 -11.82
C PRO A 244 -10.96 -8.68 -10.63
N LEU A 245 -10.16 -7.65 -10.91
CA LEU A 245 -9.73 -6.69 -9.89
C LEU A 245 -10.95 -5.97 -9.27
N PRO A 246 -10.92 -5.70 -7.95
CA PRO A 246 -12.01 -5.03 -7.26
C PRO A 246 -12.18 -3.56 -7.69
N LYS A 247 -13.37 -3.01 -7.47
CA LYS A 247 -13.75 -1.67 -7.97
C LYS A 247 -12.91 -0.51 -7.41
N PHE A 248 -12.30 -0.68 -6.24
CA PHE A 248 -11.44 0.34 -5.63
C PHE A 248 -10.10 0.48 -6.36
N MET A 249 -9.71 -0.52 -7.17
CA MET A 249 -8.48 -0.46 -7.95
C MET A 249 -8.57 0.65 -9.01
N PRO A 250 -7.53 1.48 -9.17
CA PRO A 250 -7.57 2.61 -10.09
C PRO A 250 -7.67 2.13 -11.55
N ARG A 251 -8.88 2.21 -12.11
CA ARG A 251 -9.22 1.74 -13.47
C ARG A 251 -8.35 2.31 -14.59
N HIS A 252 -7.88 3.54 -14.43
CA HIS A 252 -7.09 4.23 -15.46
C HIS A 252 -5.60 3.88 -15.40
N ALA A 253 -5.09 3.42 -14.26
CA ALA A 253 -3.70 3.00 -14.12
C ALA A 253 -3.44 1.64 -14.83
N ILE A 254 -4.49 0.83 -15.03
CA ILE A 254 -4.43 -0.53 -15.60
C ILE A 254 -4.54 -0.54 -17.14
N LYS A 255 -4.81 0.61 -17.79
CA LYS A 255 -5.02 0.68 -19.26
C LYS A 255 -3.74 0.78 -20.10
N ILE A 256 -2.56 0.83 -19.49
CA ILE A 256 -1.30 0.85 -20.23
C ILE A 256 -0.93 -0.59 -20.55
N SER A 257 -0.75 -0.91 -21.83
CA SER A 257 -0.28 -2.23 -22.24
C SER A 257 1.13 -2.49 -21.68
N ASN A 258 1.41 -3.74 -21.30
CA ASN A 258 2.66 -4.11 -20.61
C ASN A 258 3.96 -3.72 -21.35
N ASP A 259 3.92 -3.70 -22.67
CA ASP A 259 4.99 -3.26 -23.57
C ASP A 259 5.28 -1.75 -23.49
N LYS A 260 4.28 -0.93 -23.12
CA LYS A 260 4.43 0.53 -23.02
C LYS A 260 4.91 0.99 -21.64
N LEU A 261 4.72 0.21 -20.58
CA LEU A 261 5.12 0.57 -19.22
C LEU A 261 6.65 0.70 -19.10
N GLU A 262 7.41 -0.20 -19.72
CA GLU A 262 8.89 -0.19 -19.66
C GLU A 262 9.51 1.05 -20.32
N THR A 263 8.82 1.63 -21.29
CA THR A 263 9.30 2.86 -21.93
C THR A 263 9.40 4.01 -20.93
N TYR A 264 8.58 4.03 -19.88
CA TYR A 264 8.57 5.08 -18.86
C TYR A 264 9.39 4.73 -17.61
N SER A 265 9.68 3.45 -17.37
CA SER A 265 10.49 3.04 -16.21
C SER A 265 11.95 3.47 -16.35
N GLY A 266 12.61 3.83 -15.25
CA GLY A 266 14.01 4.21 -15.20
C GLY A 266 14.30 5.37 -14.24
N CYS A 267 15.56 5.81 -14.24
CA CYS A 267 16.03 6.92 -13.43
C CYS A 267 16.04 8.22 -14.23
N TYR A 268 15.63 9.29 -13.57
CA TYR A 268 15.44 10.60 -14.16
C TYR A 268 16.17 11.62 -13.31
N LYS A 269 17.18 12.27 -13.90
CA LYS A 269 17.98 13.27 -13.20
C LYS A 269 17.59 14.68 -13.59
N THR A 270 17.72 15.57 -12.63
CA THR A 270 17.69 17.01 -12.90
C THR A 270 19.01 17.64 -12.49
N GLY A 271 19.22 18.92 -12.78
CA GLY A 271 20.45 19.64 -12.40
C GLY A 271 20.65 19.80 -10.87
N ARG A 272 19.83 19.13 -10.06
CA ARG A 272 19.80 19.13 -8.60
C ARG A 272 19.63 17.69 -8.11
N ILE A 273 20.69 17.15 -7.53
CA ILE A 273 20.81 15.71 -7.15
C ILE A 273 19.75 15.30 -6.12
N ASP A 274 19.31 16.23 -5.27
CA ASP A 274 18.27 16.05 -4.24
C ASP A 274 16.84 15.89 -4.81
N LEU A 275 16.67 16.08 -6.12
CA LEU A 275 15.38 15.97 -6.80
C LEU A 275 15.32 14.81 -7.79
N ASP A 276 16.38 14.01 -7.92
CA ASP A 276 16.38 12.86 -8.82
C ASP A 276 15.20 11.92 -8.49
N ILE A 277 14.48 11.49 -9.53
CA ILE A 277 13.32 10.61 -9.39
C ILE A 277 13.57 9.27 -10.09
N THR A 278 12.97 8.23 -9.54
CA THR A 278 12.91 6.91 -10.15
C THR A 278 11.46 6.57 -10.45
N ILE A 279 11.19 6.13 -11.67
CA ILE A 279 9.89 5.57 -12.05
C ILE A 279 10.09 4.07 -12.20
N GLU A 280 9.43 3.30 -11.34
CA GLU A 280 9.54 1.85 -11.32
C GLU A 280 8.25 1.21 -11.79
N ARG A 281 8.40 0.10 -12.52
CA ARG A 281 7.28 -0.79 -12.80
C ARG A 281 7.02 -1.69 -11.59
N LYS A 282 5.77 -1.75 -11.15
CA LYS A 282 5.29 -2.64 -10.10
C LYS A 282 4.04 -3.38 -10.60
N GLY A 283 4.23 -4.58 -11.14
CA GLY A 283 3.19 -5.31 -11.87
C GLY A 283 2.70 -4.52 -13.10
N ASN A 284 1.41 -4.18 -13.12
CA ASN A 284 0.74 -3.39 -14.16
C ASN A 284 0.73 -1.88 -13.88
N PHE A 285 1.49 -1.43 -12.88
CA PHE A 285 1.52 -0.04 -12.44
C PHE A 285 2.91 0.58 -12.62
N LEU A 286 2.92 1.90 -12.77
CA LEU A 286 4.12 2.69 -12.56
C LEU A 286 4.03 3.40 -11.21
N ALA A 287 5.15 3.48 -10.52
CA ALA A 287 5.24 4.11 -9.23
C ALA A 287 6.48 5.00 -9.24
N PHE A 288 6.31 6.28 -8.93
CA PHE A 288 7.43 7.24 -8.91
C PHE A 288 7.86 7.51 -7.47
N GLY A 289 9.17 7.54 -7.21
CA GLY A 289 9.75 7.88 -5.92
C GLY A 289 10.98 8.76 -6.08
N ASP A 290 11.41 9.40 -4.99
CA ASP A 290 12.69 10.11 -4.92
C ASP A 290 13.82 9.17 -4.44
N SER A 291 15.07 9.66 -4.39
CA SER A 291 16.29 8.90 -4.12
C SER A 291 16.41 8.29 -2.69
N GLY A 292 15.29 7.99 -2.03
CA GLY A 292 15.28 7.32 -0.73
C GLY A 292 13.91 6.97 -0.16
N THR A 293 12.80 7.46 -0.72
CA THR A 293 11.46 7.22 -0.16
C THR A 293 10.34 7.01 -1.17
N ALA A 294 9.45 6.10 -0.78
CA ALA A 294 8.02 6.11 -1.02
C ALA A 294 7.48 6.32 -2.46
N HIS A 295 7.11 5.23 -3.13
CA HIS A 295 6.49 5.32 -4.46
C HIS A 295 5.04 5.83 -4.40
N LEU A 296 4.77 6.95 -5.06
CA LEU A 296 3.43 7.38 -5.40
C LEU A 296 2.97 6.71 -6.69
N LEU A 297 1.72 6.25 -6.70
CA LEU A 297 1.15 5.59 -7.87
C LEU A 297 0.97 6.60 -9.01
N LEU A 298 1.55 6.29 -10.18
CA LEU A 298 1.24 6.99 -11.42
C LEU A 298 -0.02 6.38 -12.03
N SER A 299 -1.02 7.23 -12.25
CA SER A 299 -2.28 6.87 -12.89
C SER A 299 -2.48 7.71 -14.14
N ILE A 300 -3.38 7.30 -15.03
CA ILE A 300 -3.74 8.08 -16.20
C ILE A 300 -5.02 8.88 -15.91
N ASN A 301 -5.07 10.15 -16.30
CA ASN A 301 -6.29 10.94 -16.25
C ASN A 301 -7.22 10.63 -17.44
N GLU A 302 -8.40 11.25 -17.51
CA GLU A 302 -9.36 11.01 -18.61
C GLU A 302 -8.82 11.42 -19.99
N ASN A 303 -7.82 12.30 -20.03
CA ASN A 303 -7.18 12.80 -21.25
C ASN A 303 -6.02 11.91 -21.73
N GLY A 304 -5.62 10.90 -20.94
CA GLY A 304 -4.47 10.04 -21.28
C GLY A 304 -3.14 10.46 -20.65
N ASP A 305 -3.10 11.55 -19.87
CA ASP A 305 -1.86 12.03 -19.26
C ASP A 305 -1.54 11.30 -17.95
N PHE A 306 -0.26 11.08 -17.69
CA PHE A 306 0.21 10.54 -16.43
C PHE A 306 0.08 11.57 -15.32
N ILE A 307 -0.50 11.14 -14.22
CA ILE A 307 -0.68 11.94 -13.02
C ILE A 307 -0.33 11.15 -11.76
N ALA A 308 0.20 11.84 -10.77
CA ALA A 308 0.18 11.38 -9.39
C ALA A 308 -0.62 12.32 -8.53
N LYS A 309 -1.49 11.75 -7.69
CA LYS A 309 -2.30 12.52 -6.75
C LYS A 309 -1.54 12.58 -5.43
N ILE A 310 -1.09 13.77 -5.06
CA ILE A 310 -0.50 14.02 -3.72
C ILE A 310 -1.62 14.23 -2.70
N ASN A 311 -2.72 14.87 -3.11
CA ASN A 311 -3.96 15.03 -2.34
C ASN A 311 -5.11 15.46 -3.29
N LYS A 312 -6.26 15.90 -2.75
CA LYS A 312 -7.43 16.29 -3.55
C LYS A 312 -7.18 17.53 -4.42
N THR A 313 -6.28 18.42 -4.01
CA THR A 313 -6.02 19.70 -4.66
C THR A 313 -4.68 19.74 -5.40
N SER A 314 -3.72 18.88 -5.01
CA SER A 314 -2.39 18.80 -5.59
C SER A 314 -2.25 17.53 -6.43
N ILE A 315 -2.22 17.73 -7.75
CA ILE A 315 -1.95 16.71 -8.75
C ILE A 315 -0.64 17.08 -9.45
N ILE A 316 0.31 16.14 -9.47
CA ILE A 316 1.49 16.26 -10.32
C ILE A 316 1.13 15.65 -11.66
N ASN A 317 1.22 16.42 -12.74
CA ASN A 317 1.14 15.89 -14.09
C ASN A 317 2.55 15.59 -14.59
N PHE A 318 2.72 14.44 -15.22
CA PHE A 318 3.97 13.98 -15.80
C PHE A 318 3.85 14.06 -17.32
N ASN A 319 4.53 15.03 -17.91
CA ASN A 319 4.58 15.20 -19.36
C ASN A 319 5.88 14.59 -19.89
N PHE A 320 5.77 13.41 -20.50
CA PHE A 320 6.90 12.65 -21.04
C PHE A 320 7.20 13.05 -22.48
N SER A 321 8.46 13.42 -22.76
CA SER A 321 8.93 13.64 -24.12
C SER A 321 9.51 12.35 -24.70
N LYS A 322 9.19 12.07 -25.96
CA LYS A 322 9.59 10.84 -26.67
C LYS A 322 10.30 11.17 -27.97
N ASP A 323 11.24 10.31 -28.37
CA ASP A 323 11.83 10.35 -29.70
C ASP A 323 10.88 9.76 -30.77
N ASP A 324 11.28 9.81 -32.04
CA ASP A 324 10.49 9.30 -33.17
C ASP A 324 10.25 7.78 -33.11
N ALA A 325 11.07 7.05 -32.35
CA ALA A 325 10.91 5.62 -32.09
C ALA A 325 9.99 5.34 -30.89
N GLY A 326 9.52 6.39 -30.20
CA GLY A 326 8.64 6.31 -29.04
C GLY A 326 9.36 6.15 -27.70
N ASN A 327 10.70 6.19 -27.66
CA ASN A 327 11.46 6.08 -26.41
C ASN A 327 11.38 7.38 -25.62
N VAL A 328 11.06 7.28 -24.34
CA VAL A 328 11.07 8.43 -23.42
C VAL A 328 12.51 8.84 -23.14
N TYR A 329 12.82 10.13 -23.32
CA TYR A 329 14.14 10.70 -23.00
C TYR A 329 14.08 11.79 -21.92
N SER A 330 12.90 12.31 -21.60
CA SER A 330 12.72 13.31 -20.53
C SER A 330 11.29 13.31 -19.99
N VAL A 331 11.11 13.89 -18.81
CA VAL A 331 9.80 14.14 -18.22
C VAL A 331 9.77 15.49 -17.53
N LYS A 332 8.67 16.22 -17.68
CA LYS A 332 8.37 17.44 -16.93
C LYS A 332 7.29 17.17 -15.91
N THR A 333 7.51 17.62 -14.68
CA THR A 333 6.46 17.63 -13.65
C THR A 333 5.76 18.98 -13.66
N ILE A 334 4.43 18.96 -13.60
CA ILE A 334 3.59 20.16 -13.65
C ILE A 334 2.60 20.11 -12.49
N VAL A 335 2.65 21.11 -11.62
CA VAL A 335 1.72 21.28 -10.49
C VAL A 335 0.99 22.61 -10.68
N ASN A 336 -0.33 22.61 -10.59
CA ASN A 336 -1.16 23.81 -10.76
C ASN A 336 -0.90 24.57 -12.08
N GLY A 337 -0.59 23.85 -13.15
CA GLY A 337 -0.31 24.43 -14.48
C GLY A 337 1.09 25.03 -14.65
N GLN A 338 1.94 25.00 -13.62
CA GLN A 338 3.32 25.47 -13.68
C GLN A 338 4.29 24.29 -13.72
N ILE A 339 5.29 24.36 -14.60
CA ILE A 339 6.38 23.37 -14.64
C ILE A 339 7.18 23.54 -13.35
N THR A 340 7.23 22.48 -12.55
CA THR A 340 7.97 22.46 -11.29
C THR A 340 9.39 21.96 -11.48
N SER A 341 9.57 20.92 -12.31
CA SER A 341 10.89 20.33 -12.60
C SER A 341 10.91 19.72 -13.99
N GLU A 342 12.10 19.66 -14.57
CA GLU A 342 12.39 18.92 -15.80
C GLU A 342 13.52 17.93 -15.53
N PHE A 343 13.31 16.70 -15.98
CA PHE A 343 14.22 15.60 -15.76
C PHE A 343 14.61 14.93 -17.08
N ILE A 344 15.87 14.52 -17.18
CA ILE A 344 16.40 13.76 -18.29
C ILE A 344 16.47 12.29 -17.88
N LYS A 345 15.94 11.41 -18.73
CA LYS A 345 16.00 9.96 -18.50
C LYS A 345 17.44 9.48 -18.70
N LEU A 346 17.96 8.75 -17.73
CA LEU A 346 19.26 8.10 -17.84
C LEU A 346 19.16 6.79 -18.61
N LYS A 347 20.26 6.41 -19.28
CA LYS A 347 20.39 5.08 -19.89
C LYS A 347 20.49 3.98 -18.83
N ASN A 348 21.24 4.23 -17.76
CA ASN A 348 21.40 3.35 -16.61
C ASN A 348 21.16 4.14 -15.33
N CYS A 349 20.71 3.44 -14.28
CA CYS A 349 20.46 4.03 -12.96
C CYS A 349 21.71 4.15 -12.06
N ASP A 350 22.87 3.72 -12.56
CA ASP A 350 24.14 3.69 -11.84
C ASP A 350 24.80 5.07 -11.69
#